data_AF-A0A8S9K4C7-F1
#
_entry.id   AF-A0A8S9K4C7-F1
#
_cell.length_a   1.000
_cell.length_b   1.000
_cell.length_c   1.000
_cell.angle_alpha   90.00
_cell.angle_beta   90.00
_cell.angle_gamma   90.00
#
_symmetry.space_group_name_H-M   'P 1'
#
loop_
_entity.id
_entity.type
_entity.pdbx_description
1 polymer ?
#
loop_
_entity_poly.entity_id
_entity_poly.type
_entity_poly.pdbx_seq_one_letter_code
_entity_poly.pdbx_strand_id
1 'polypeptide(L)'
;MSSKKFYAIQYMVERLPGVAPPIRRSDPNSYANTPFVDEIALIEMPRKLSFPNIRKYDGTSDPDNHVSQYKQWMFTVAIQKELREPTMCKGFGLTLTGHALQ
;
A
#
# COMPACT_ATOMS: atom_id res chain seq x y z
N MET A 1 -3.30 -28.58 -8.63
CA MET A 1 -3.47 -28.90 -10.07
C MET A 1 -3.32 -27.69 -11.02
N SER A 2 -3.06 -26.46 -10.53
CA SER A 2 -2.99 -25.25 -11.38
C SER A 2 -1.61 -25.01 -12.04
N SER A 3 -0.50 -25.34 -11.36
CA SER A 3 0.85 -24.95 -11.84
C SER A 3 1.27 -25.58 -13.16
N LYS A 4 0.83 -26.80 -13.49
CA LYS A 4 1.26 -27.49 -14.72
C LYS A 4 0.75 -26.80 -15.98
N LYS A 5 -0.50 -26.31 -15.95
CA LYS A 5 -1.11 -25.59 -17.07
C LYS A 5 -0.47 -24.22 -17.27
N PHE A 6 -0.16 -23.53 -16.17
CA PHE A 6 0.55 -22.26 -16.22
C PHE A 6 1.95 -22.42 -16.85
N TYR A 7 2.71 -23.43 -16.42
CA TYR A 7 4.03 -23.73 -16.98
C TYR A 7 3.98 -24.06 -18.47
N ALA A 8 2.98 -24.83 -18.90
CA ALA A 8 2.80 -25.18 -20.31
C ALA A 8 2.52 -23.93 -21.17
N ILE A 9 1.69 -23.01 -20.69
CA ILE A 9 1.37 -21.76 -21.41
C ILE A 9 2.60 -20.85 -21.46
N GLN A 10 3.32 -20.69 -20.34
CA GLN A 10 4.51 -19.84 -20.29
C GLN A 10 5.61 -20.34 -21.23
N TYR A 11 5.84 -21.66 -21.26
CA TYR A 11 6.80 -22.29 -22.17
C TYR A 11 6.45 -22.09 -23.65
N MET A 12 5.16 -22.06 -24.00
CA MET A 12 4.73 -21.79 -25.39
C MET A 12 4.97 -20.32 -25.80
N VAL A 13 4.79 -19.38 -24.88
CA VAL A 13 4.98 -17.94 -25.13
C VAL A 13 6.45 -17.59 -25.29
N GLU A 14 7.35 -18.19 -24.50
CA GLU A 14 8.80 -17.95 -24.55
C GLU A 14 9.46 -18.42 -25.87
N ARG A 15 8.80 -19.30 -26.64
CA ARG A 15 9.31 -19.85 -27.90
C ARG A 15 8.84 -19.09 -29.14
N LEU A 16 8.02 -18.04 -29.00
CA LEU A 16 7.56 -17.24 -30.11
C LEU A 16 8.67 -16.25 -30.55
N PRO A 17 9.07 -16.24 -31.83
CA PRO A 17 10.09 -15.31 -32.31
C PRO A 17 9.56 -13.87 -32.22
N GLY A 18 10.34 -12.98 -31.59
CA GLY A 18 10.00 -11.56 -31.41
C GLY A 18 9.26 -11.22 -30.11
N VAL A 19 8.98 -12.20 -29.24
CA VAL A 19 8.48 -11.93 -27.89
C VAL A 19 9.61 -11.40 -27.01
N ALA A 20 9.40 -10.20 -26.44
CA ALA A 20 10.30 -9.67 -25.42
C ALA A 20 10.36 -10.64 -24.22
N PRO A 21 11.53 -10.83 -23.58
CA PRO A 21 11.63 -11.69 -22.41
C PRO A 21 10.52 -11.37 -21.40
N PRO A 22 9.87 -12.39 -20.79
CA PRO A 22 8.89 -12.13 -19.75
C PRO A 22 9.51 -11.23 -18.70
N ILE A 23 8.84 -10.13 -18.36
CA ILE A 23 9.27 -9.25 -17.27
C ILE A 23 9.41 -10.14 -16.05
N ARG A 24 10.64 -10.30 -15.54
CA ARG A 24 10.86 -11.00 -14.27
C ARG A 24 10.01 -10.28 -13.24
N ARG A 25 8.97 -10.96 -12.73
CA ARG A 25 8.30 -10.50 -11.53
C ARG A 25 9.38 -10.42 -10.46
N SER A 26 9.39 -9.32 -9.72
CA SER A 26 10.14 -9.26 -8.47
C SER A 26 9.80 -10.49 -7.65
N ASP A 27 10.79 -11.03 -6.94
CA ASP A 27 10.57 -12.15 -6.03
C ASP A 27 9.33 -11.85 -5.16
N PRO A 28 8.40 -12.79 -4.93
CA PRO A 28 7.27 -12.57 -4.03
C PRO A 28 7.70 -12.11 -2.63
N ASN A 29 8.93 -12.48 -2.22
CA ASN A 29 9.61 -12.05 -1.00
C ASN A 29 10.63 -10.91 -1.24
N SER A 30 10.72 -10.34 -2.45
CA SER A 30 11.45 -9.09 -2.72
C SER A 30 10.62 -7.92 -2.20
N TYR A 31 10.44 -7.91 -0.89
CA TYR A 31 9.83 -6.85 -0.12
C TYR A 31 10.86 -5.71 0.12
N ALA A 32 11.52 -5.25 -0.94
CA ALA A 32 12.48 -4.16 -0.85
C ALA A 32 11.83 -2.77 -0.95
N ASN A 33 10.51 -2.72 -1.21
CA ASN A 33 9.86 -1.50 -1.72
C ASN A 33 8.86 -0.85 -0.75
N THR A 34 8.55 -1.47 0.40
CA THR A 34 7.60 -0.88 1.36
C THR A 34 8.16 -0.97 2.78
N PRO A 35 7.94 0.06 3.61
CA PRO A 35 8.56 0.16 4.92
C PRO A 35 7.84 -0.64 6.00
N PHE A 36 6.84 -1.46 5.65
CA PHE A 36 5.93 -2.10 6.60
C PHE A 36 6.28 -3.58 6.78
N VAL A 37 5.86 -4.20 7.88
CA VAL A 37 5.90 -5.67 7.99
C VAL A 37 4.75 -6.30 7.19
N ASP A 38 4.83 -7.58 6.87
CA ASP A 38 3.86 -8.29 6.03
C ASP A 38 2.41 -8.14 6.54
N GLU A 39 2.21 -8.12 7.87
CA GLU A 39 0.88 -7.97 8.47
C GLU A 39 0.21 -6.64 8.12
N ILE A 40 1.00 -5.61 7.80
CA ILE A 40 0.50 -4.31 7.33
C ILE A 40 0.59 -4.24 5.82
N ALA A 41 1.67 -4.73 5.23
CA ALA A 41 1.94 -4.60 3.82
C ALA A 41 0.96 -5.32 2.91
N LEU A 42 0.53 -6.51 3.34
CA LEU A 42 -0.34 -7.37 2.56
C LEU A 42 -1.82 -6.98 2.68
N ILE A 43 -2.17 -6.07 3.61
CA ILE A 43 -3.57 -5.63 3.75
C ILE A 43 -4.01 -4.78 2.56
N GLU A 44 -5.18 -5.09 2.01
CA GLU A 44 -5.80 -4.22 1.01
C GLU A 44 -6.39 -2.97 1.68
N MET A 45 -6.07 -1.79 1.14
CA MET A 45 -6.64 -0.55 1.64
C MET A 45 -8.14 -0.49 1.36
N PRO A 46 -8.97 -0.06 2.33
CA PRO A 46 -10.41 0.12 2.11
C PRO A 46 -10.67 1.06 0.93
N ARG A 47 -11.37 0.56 -0.11
CA ARG A 47 -11.66 1.32 -1.34
C ARG A 47 -12.48 2.61 -1.12
N LYS A 48 -13.20 2.69 0.00
CA LYS A 48 -14.10 3.80 0.37
C LYS A 48 -13.62 4.55 1.61
N LEU A 49 -12.31 4.72 1.77
CA LEU A 49 -11.78 5.67 2.75
C LEU A 49 -12.17 7.09 2.33
N SER A 50 -13.22 7.62 2.97
CA SER A 50 -13.57 9.03 2.87
C SER A 50 -12.53 9.84 3.62
N PHE A 51 -11.87 10.75 2.90
CA PHE A 51 -10.93 11.70 3.48
C PHE A 51 -11.69 12.93 4.01
N PRO A 52 -11.68 13.20 5.32
CA PRO A 52 -12.02 14.51 5.83
C PRO A 52 -10.96 15.48 5.38
N ASN A 53 -11.34 16.76 5.37
CA ASN A 53 -10.48 17.85 4.96
C ASN A 53 -9.48 18.20 6.08
N ILE A 54 -8.65 17.22 6.48
CA ILE A 54 -7.53 17.46 7.40
C ILE A 54 -6.46 18.22 6.62
N ARG A 55 -5.96 19.30 7.22
CA ARG A 55 -4.85 20.04 6.65
C ARG A 55 -3.61 19.12 6.58
N LYS A 56 -3.03 18.98 5.40
CA LYS A 56 -1.79 18.22 5.21
C LYS A 56 -0.65 18.82 6.04
N TYR A 57 0.17 17.95 6.60
CA TYR A 57 1.33 18.31 7.39
C TYR A 57 2.55 18.49 6.50
N ASP A 58 3.18 19.65 6.59
CA ASP A 58 4.37 20.04 5.80
C ASP A 58 5.66 20.07 6.63
N GLY A 59 5.59 19.72 7.92
CA GLY A 59 6.72 19.81 8.85
C GLY A 59 6.78 21.11 9.66
N THR A 60 5.88 22.07 9.41
CA THR A 60 5.97 23.42 10.02
C THR A 60 4.87 23.72 11.05
N SER A 61 3.72 23.05 10.94
CA SER A 61 2.62 23.19 11.90
C SER A 61 2.83 22.30 13.14
N ASP A 62 1.91 22.39 14.10
CA ASP A 62 1.95 21.57 15.32
C ASP A 62 1.78 20.06 14.98
N PRO A 63 2.79 19.22 15.22
CA PRO A 63 2.72 17.79 14.94
C PRO A 63 1.72 17.05 15.84
N ASP A 64 1.54 17.46 17.09
CA ASP A 64 0.65 16.79 18.04
C ASP A 64 -0.82 17.02 17.65
N ASN A 65 -1.15 18.25 17.25
CA ASN A 65 -2.45 18.58 16.70
C ASN A 65 -2.73 17.81 15.40
N HIS A 66 -1.73 17.67 14.51
CA HIS A 66 -1.88 16.89 13.29
C HIS A 66 -2.19 15.41 13.58
N VAL A 67 -1.38 14.78 14.45
CA VAL A 67 -1.56 13.38 14.85
C VAL A 67 -2.92 13.17 15.53
N SER A 68 -3.35 14.12 16.37
CA SER A 68 -4.65 14.04 17.05
C SER A 68 -5.82 14.09 16.07
N GLN A 69 -5.80 15.01 15.11
CA GLN A 69 -6.82 15.09 14.05
C GLN A 69 -6.85 13.83 13.18
N TYR A 70 -5.66 13.32 12.83
CA TYR A 70 -5.52 12.10 12.06
C TYR A 70 -6.09 10.87 12.80
N LYS A 71 -5.78 10.71 14.09
CA LYS A 71 -6.33 9.65 14.93
C LYS A 71 -7.85 9.75 15.00
N GLN A 72 -8.38 10.96 15.27
CA GLN A 72 -9.82 11.19 15.35
C GLN A 72 -10.53 10.77 14.06
N TRP A 73 -9.96 11.10 12.89
CA TRP A 73 -10.50 10.63 11.62
C TRP A 73 -10.47 9.11 11.48
N MET A 74 -9.32 8.48 11.74
CA MET A 74 -9.20 7.02 11.64
C MET A 74 -10.15 6.27 12.60
N PHE A 75 -10.57 6.90 13.70
CA PHE A 75 -11.60 6.37 14.58
C PHE A 75 -13.02 6.51 14.04
N THR A 76 -13.33 7.59 13.30
CA THR A 76 -14.68 7.85 12.76
C THR A 76 -14.97 7.10 11.45
N VAL A 77 -13.96 6.73 10.67
CA VAL A 77 -14.17 5.89 9.48
C VAL A 77 -14.62 4.49 9.90
N ALA A 78 -15.61 3.97 9.19
CA ALA A 78 -16.10 2.60 9.32
C ALA A 78 -15.06 1.58 8.78
N ILE A 79 -13.94 1.46 9.47
CA ILE A 79 -12.91 0.43 9.25
C ILE A 79 -13.20 -0.74 10.20
N GLN A 80 -13.12 -1.98 9.69
CA GLN A 80 -13.18 -3.16 10.54
C GLN A 80 -12.07 -3.12 11.58
N LYS A 81 -12.36 -3.53 12.82
CA LYS A 81 -11.42 -3.41 13.95
C LYS A 81 -10.04 -3.98 13.63
N GLU A 82 -9.98 -5.17 13.05
CA GLU A 82 -8.74 -5.89 12.66
C GLU A 82 -7.90 -5.15 11.62
N LEU A 83 -8.53 -4.29 10.79
CA LEU A 83 -7.87 -3.55 9.73
C LEU A 83 -7.51 -2.12 10.13
N ARG A 84 -7.93 -1.66 11.32
CA ARG A 84 -7.82 -0.24 11.72
C ARG A 84 -6.38 0.23 11.78
N GLU A 85 -5.53 -0.47 12.54
CA GLU A 85 -4.13 -0.07 12.71
C GLU A 85 -3.32 -0.20 11.41
N PRO A 86 -3.42 -1.30 10.64
CA PRO A 86 -2.74 -1.38 9.36
C PRO A 86 -3.19 -0.31 8.35
N THR A 87 -4.49 0.00 8.33
CA THR A 87 -5.05 1.08 7.50
C THR A 87 -4.54 2.44 7.95
N MET A 88 -4.39 2.63 9.27
CA MET A 88 -3.81 3.83 9.85
C MET A 88 -2.35 3.98 9.38
N CYS A 89 -1.51 2.96 9.55
CA CYS A 89 -0.11 3.00 9.10
C CYS A 89 0.02 3.37 7.62
N LYS A 90 -0.74 2.72 6.73
CA LYS A 90 -0.71 2.99 5.29
C LYS A 90 -1.33 4.33 4.90
N GLY A 91 -2.35 4.78 5.62
CA GLY A 91 -3.08 6.01 5.32
C GLY A 91 -2.37 7.28 5.75
N PHE A 92 -1.45 7.21 6.72
CA PHE A 92 -0.78 8.39 7.28
C PHE A 92 -0.02 9.21 6.23
N GLY A 93 0.69 8.57 5.30
CA GLY A 93 1.42 9.28 4.25
C GLY A 93 0.53 10.20 3.38
N LEU A 94 -0.77 9.91 3.29
CA LEU A 94 -1.72 10.72 2.51
C LEU A 94 -2.02 12.07 3.18
N THR A 95 -1.72 12.21 4.47
CA THR A 95 -1.86 13.46 5.22
C THR A 95 -0.58 14.28 5.27
N LEU A 96 0.48 13.85 4.59
CA LEU A 96 1.76 14.54 4.52
C LEU A 96 1.91 15.31 3.19
N THR A 97 2.73 16.36 3.20
CA THR A 97 3.10 17.15 2.02
C THR A 97 4.48 17.77 2.20
N GLY A 98 5.06 18.29 1.11
CA GLY A 98 6.36 18.98 1.16
C GLY A 98 7.46 18.10 1.75
N HIS A 99 8.33 18.70 2.57
CA HIS A 99 9.47 18.01 3.18
C HIS A 99 9.06 16.88 4.12
N ALA A 100 7.87 16.93 4.73
CA ALA A 100 7.39 15.88 5.61
C ALA A 100 6.99 14.58 4.88
N LEU A 101 6.86 14.62 3.54
CA LEU A 101 6.50 13.44 2.73
C LEU A 101 7.73 12.65 2.23
N GLN A 102 8.92 13.26 2.20
CA GLN A 102 10.14 12.70 1.59
C GLN A 102 10.95 11.82 2.54
#